data_AF-A0A1F7GZA0-F1
#
_entry.id   AF-A0A1F7GZA0-F1
#
_cell.length_a   1.000
_cell.length_b   1.000
_cell.length_c   1.000
_cell.angle_alpha   90.00
_cell.angle_beta   90.00
_cell.angle_gamma   90.00
#
_symmetry.space_group_name_H-M   'P 1'
#
loop_
_entity.id
_entity.type
_entity.pdbx_description
1 polymer ?
#
loop_
_entity_poly.entity_id
_entity_poly.type
_entity_poly.pdbx_seq_one_letter_code
_entity_poly.pdbx_strand_id
1 'polypeptide(L)' 'MKTDPFMKIQKKYGGMWVATDKEGTKVYAAGKGVEKLLNNLKKKKISPQKTVIGYMQKYGRIYIHLSV' A
#
# COMPACT_ATOMS: atom_id res chain seq x y z
N MET A 1 -1.05 -24.12 -3.38
CA MET A 1 -1.25 -22.82 -4.05
C MET A 1 -0.17 -21.83 -3.61
N LYS A 2 0.67 -21.33 -4.52
CA LYS A 2 1.59 -20.22 -4.20
C LYS A 2 0.74 -18.97 -4.02
N THR A 3 0.69 -18.42 -2.81
CA THR A 3 -0.08 -17.20 -2.53
C THR A 3 0.52 -16.04 -3.32
N ASP A 4 -0.30 -15.39 -4.13
CA ASP A 4 0.10 -14.23 -4.94
C ASP A 4 0.81 -13.18 -4.04
N PRO A 5 2.01 -12.68 -4.42
CA PRO A 5 2.71 -11.64 -3.68
C PRO A 5 1.83 -10.43 -3.36
N PHE A 6 0.94 -10.07 -4.29
CA PHE A 6 0.00 -8.97 -4.14
C PHE A 6 -1.03 -9.24 -3.04
N MET A 7 -1.58 -10.46 -2.97
CA MET A 7 -2.49 -10.85 -1.87
C MET A 7 -1.81 -10.75 -0.50
N LYS A 8 -0.53 -11.12 -0.39
CA LYS A 8 0.22 -10.99 0.87
C LYS A 8 0.37 -9.52 1.28
N ILE A 9 0.66 -8.65 0.33
CA ILE A 9 0.79 -7.21 0.54
C ILE A 9 -0.57 -6.61 0.95
N GLN A 10 -1.64 -6.92 0.23
CA GLN A 10 -2.99 -6.44 0.55
C GLN A 10 -3.49 -6.96 1.90
N LYS A 11 -3.19 -8.21 2.29
CA LYS A 11 -3.54 -8.73 3.61
C LYS A 11 -2.82 -7.99 4.74
N LYS A 12 -1.58 -7.56 4.50
CA LYS A 12 -0.74 -6.87 5.50
C LYS A 12 -1.00 -5.37 5.60
N TYR A 13 -1.22 -4.71 4.47
CA TYR A 13 -1.33 -3.25 4.36
C TYR A 13 -2.69 -2.75 3.90
N GLY A 14 -3.67 -3.65 3.75
CA GLY A 14 -5.01 -3.31 3.33
C GLY A 14 -5.68 -2.26 4.23
N GLY A 15 -6.24 -1.23 3.62
CA GLY A 15 -6.80 -0.07 4.32
C GLY A 15 -5.76 0.97 4.76
N MET A 16 -4.55 0.91 4.21
CA MET A 16 -3.47 1.86 4.51
C MET A 16 -2.97 2.54 3.24
N TRP A 17 -2.45 3.74 3.42
CA TRP A 17 -1.58 4.38 2.44
C TRP A 17 -0.24 3.68 2.45
N VAL A 18 0.26 3.33 1.27
CA VAL A 18 1.53 2.62 1.08
C VAL A 18 2.41 3.41 0.12
N ALA A 19 3.71 3.35 0.38
CA ALA A 19 4.74 3.81 -0.53
C ALA A 19 5.50 2.59 -1.04
N THR A 20 5.44 2.36 -2.34
CA THR A 20 6.05 1.21 -3.01
C THR A 20 7.16 1.63 -3.96
N ASP A 21 7.90 0.67 -4.48
CA ASP A 21 8.64 0.84 -5.73
C ASP A 21 7.70 1.05 -6.92
N LYS A 22 8.28 1.40 -8.07
CA LYS A 22 7.51 1.63 -9.30
C LYS A 22 6.74 0.39 -9.77
N GLU A 23 7.24 -0.79 -9.44
CA GLU A 23 6.64 -2.07 -9.82
C GLU A 23 5.58 -2.57 -8.80
N GLY A 24 5.44 -1.91 -7.65
CA GLY A 24 4.48 -2.29 -6.61
C GLY A 24 4.84 -3.60 -5.87
N THR A 25 6.05 -4.12 -6.07
CA THR A 25 6.51 -5.39 -5.49
C THR A 25 7.03 -5.21 -4.07
N LYS A 26 7.55 -4.02 -3.74
CA LYS A 26 8.20 -3.74 -2.46
C LYS A 26 7.56 -2.55 -1.78
N VAL A 27 7.04 -2.77 -0.56
CA VAL A 27 6.52 -1.70 0.30
C VAL A 27 7.63 -1.13 1.17
N TYR A 28 7.96 0.13 0.95
CA TYR A 28 8.96 0.87 1.73
C TYR A 28 8.38 1.39 3.05
N ALA A 29 7.17 1.94 3.00
CA ALA A 29 6.46 2.46 4.16
C ALA A 29 4.95 2.29 4.00
N ALA A 30 4.25 2.26 5.13
CA ALA A 30 2.79 2.23 5.18
C ALA A 30 2.27 3.09 6.34
N GLY A 31 1.04 3.57 6.26
CA GLY A 31 0.39 4.34 7.31
C GLY A 31 -1.12 4.43 7.12
N LYS A 32 -1.88 4.54 8.22
CA LYS A 32 -3.35 4.72 8.17
C LYS A 32 -3.79 6.04 7.51
N GLY A 33 -2.86 6.96 7.27
CA GLY A 33 -3.08 8.23 6.57
C GLY A 33 -1.80 8.69 5.88
N VAL A 34 -1.94 9.64 4.95
CA VAL A 34 -0.83 10.16 4.13
C VAL A 34 0.27 10.75 5.01
N GLU A 35 -0.07 11.54 6.03
CA GLU A 35 0.93 12.13 6.94
C GLU A 35 1.77 11.08 7.66
N LYS A 36 1.12 10.02 8.17
CA LYS A 36 1.81 8.92 8.84
C LYS A 36 2.72 8.16 7.87
N LEU A 37 2.29 7.99 6.62
CA LEU A 37 3.11 7.41 5.57
C LEU A 37 4.36 8.25 5.29
N LEU A 38 4.20 9.56 5.10
CA LEU A 38 5.30 10.49 4.82
C LEU A 38 6.29 10.56 5.99
N ASN A 39 5.79 10.60 7.23
CA ASN A 39 6.63 10.54 8.42
C ASN A 39 7.43 9.23 8.49
N ASN A 40 6.82 8.11 8.11
CA ASN A 40 7.51 6.82 8.05
C ASN A 40 8.56 6.76 6.93
N LEU A 41 8.31 7.37 5.78
CA LEU A 41 9.31 7.51 4.71
C LEU A 41 10.50 8.36 5.15
N LYS A 42 10.25 9.51 5.79
CA LYS A 42 11.28 10.40 6.31
C LYS A 42 12.16 9.69 7.35
N LYS A 43 11.55 8.95 8.28
CA LYS A 43 12.28 8.14 9.27
C LYS A 43 13.18 7.08 8.63
N LYS A 44 12.75 6.49 7.51
CA LYS A 44 13.52 5.48 6.78
C LYS A 44 14.56 6.08 5.80
N LYS A 45 14.66 7.41 5.70
CA LYS A 45 15.55 8.11 4.76
C LYS A 45 15.36 7.67 3.31
N ILE A 46 14.13 7.31 2.92
CA ILE A 46 13.80 6.89 1.56
C ILE A 46 13.38 8.11 0.75
N SER A 47 14.03 8.34 -0.39
CA SER A 47 13.68 9.46 -1.27
C SER A 47 12.27 9.27 -1.84
N PRO A 48 11.36 10.25 -1.67
CA PRO A 48 10.02 10.20 -2.25
C PRO A 48 10.01 10.01 -3.77
N GLN A 49 11.05 10.49 -4.46
CA GLN A 49 11.19 10.40 -5.93
C GLN A 49 11.38 8.96 -6.43
N LYS A 50 11.82 8.06 -5.55
CA LYS A 50 11.98 6.64 -5.85
C LYS A 50 10.75 5.81 -5.47
N THR A 51 9.70 6.45 -4.95
CA THR A 51 8.53 5.76 -4.42
C THR A 51 7.25 6.19 -5.11
N VAL A 52 6.34 5.25 -5.29
CA VAL A 52 4.96 5.50 -5.71
C VAL A 52 4.08 5.42 -4.47
N ILE A 53 3.29 6.47 -4.23
CA ILE A 53 2.34 6.51 -3.11
C ILE A 53 0.96 6.16 -3.62
N GLY A 54 0.29 5.20 -2.96
CA GLY A 54 -1.06 4.80 -3.30
C GLY A 54 -1.83 4.33 -2.07
N TYR A 55 -3.16 4.27 -2.20
CA TYR A 55 -4.00 3.66 -1.19
C TYR A 55 -4.17 2.17 -1.49
N MET A 56 -3.77 1.31 -0.55
CA MET A 56 -3.95 -0.13 -0.68
C MET A 56 -5.35 -0.51 -0.20
N GLN A 57 -6.21 -0.91 -1.11
CA GLN A 57 -7.53 -1.42 -0.73
C GLN A 57 -7.41 -2.68 0.14
N LYS A 58 -8.33 -2.82 1.09
CA LYS A 58 -8.34 -3.96 2.01
C LYS A 58 -8.75 -5.23 1.26
N TYR A 59 -7.89 -6.25 1.32
CA TYR A 59 -8.19 -7.58 0.79
C TYR A 59 -9.54 -8.08 1.33
N GLY A 60 -10.40 -8.58 0.44
CA GLY A 60 -11.74 -9.09 0.78
C GLY A 60 -12.86 -8.05 0.87
N ARG A 61 -12.59 -6.75 0.67
CA ARG A 61 -13.66 -5.77 0.40
C ARG A 61 -13.86 -5.68 -1.11
N ILE A 62 -14.74 -6.53 -1.62
CA ILE A 62 -15.26 -6.39 -2.99
C ILE A 62 -16.19 -5.17 -2.95
N TYR A 63 -15.77 -4.03 -3.49
CA TYR A 63 -16.69 -2.95 -3.80
C TYR A 63 -17.47 -3.38 -5.05
N ILE A 64 -18.45 -4.27 -4.88
CA ILE A 64 -19.48 -4.45 -5.90
C ILE A 64 -20.39 -3.24 -5.76
N HIS A 65 -20.21 -2.24 -6.62
CA HIS A 65 -21.27 -1.28 -6.86
C HIS A 65 -22.32 -1.99 -7.73
N LEU A 66 -23.36 -2.55 -7.09
CA LEU A 66 -24.59 -2.89 -7.80
C LEU A 66 -25.34 -1.58 -8.00
N SER A 67 -25.30 -1.03 -9.22
CA SER A 67 -26.34 -0.09 -9.65
C SER A 67 -27.62 -0.91 -9.78
N VAL A 68 -28.53 -0.74 -8.81
CA VAL A 68 -29.94 -1.13 -8.93
C VAL A 68 -30.73 0.14 -9.14
#